data_AF-D3DBS4-F1
#
_entry.id   AF-D3DBS4-F1
#
_cell.length_a   1.000
_cell.length_b   1.000
_cell.length_c   1.000
_cell.angle_alpha   90.00
_cell.angle_beta   90.00
_cell.angle_gamma   90.00
#
_symmetry.space_group_name_H-M   'P 1'
#
loop_
_entity.id
_entity.type
_entity.pdbx_description
1 polymer ?
#
loop_
_entity_poly.entity_id
_entity_poly.type
_entity_poly.pdbx_seq_one_letter_code
_entity_poly.pdbx_strand_id
1 'polypeptide(L)' 'MSGAGTVCGPDIARHVQAVQTYLDAGYTEVYVTQIGPDQAGFFDVYERGVLPRFH' A
#
# COMPACT_ATOMS: atom_id res chain seq x y z
N MET A 1 -7.02 -9.41 14.09
CA MET A 1 -7.57 -9.90 12.82
C MET A 1 -7.77 -8.70 11.92
N SER A 2 -7.02 -8.59 10.83
CA SER A 2 -7.24 -7.55 9.82
C SER A 2 -8.45 -7.99 8.98
N GLY A 3 -9.44 -7.10 8.83
CA GLY A 3 -10.63 -7.40 8.00
C GLY A 3 -10.24 -7.62 6.54
N ALA A 4 -11.10 -8.30 5.77
CA ALA A 4 -10.85 -8.80 4.42
C ALA A 4 -10.47 -7.75 3.35
N GLY A 5 -10.33 -6.46 3.71
CA GLY A 5 -9.89 -5.37 2.83
C GLY A 5 -8.64 -4.61 3.30
N THR A 6 -8.01 -4.99 4.41
CA THR A 6 -6.83 -4.29 4.93
C THR A 6 -5.55 -5.08 4.62
N VAL A 7 -4.71 -4.55 3.73
CA VAL A 7 -3.38 -5.11 3.50
C VAL A 7 -2.55 -4.97 4.78
N CYS A 8 -1.94 -6.06 5.23
CA CYS A 8 -1.08 -6.10 6.40
C CYS A 8 0.10 -7.03 6.13
N GLY A 9 1.23 -6.74 6.77
CA GLY A 9 2.46 -7.53 6.66
C GLY A 9 3.45 -6.97 5.62
N PRO A 10 4.57 -7.66 5.39
CA PRO A 10 5.70 -7.14 4.60
C PRO A 10 5.62 -7.44 3.09
N ASP A 11 4.53 -8.05 2.61
CA ASP A 11 4.42 -8.51 1.23
C ASP A 11 4.10 -7.35 0.28
N ILE A 12 5.14 -6.79 -0.33
CA ILE A 12 5.06 -5.68 -1.28
C ILE A 12 4.10 -5.96 -2.44
N ALA A 13 4.03 -7.20 -2.95
CA ALA A 13 3.15 -7.53 -4.06
C ALA A 13 1.68 -7.36 -3.67
N ARG A 14 1.32 -7.69 -2.42
CA ARG A 14 -0.04 -7.48 -1.91
C ARG A 14 -0.38 -6.00 -1.74
N HIS A 15 0.59 -5.17 -1.35
CA HIS A 15 0.39 -3.71 -1.29
C HIS A 15 0.13 -3.13 -2.68
N VAL A 16 0.89 -3.55 -3.68
CA VAL A 16 0.75 -3.10 -5.07
C VAL A 16 -0.60 -3.54 -5.65
N GLN A 17 -0.97 -4.81 -5.47
CA GLN A 17 -2.27 -5.32 -5.96
C GLN A 17 -3.45 -4.58 -5.35
N ALA A 18 -3.39 -4.22 -4.07
CA ALA A 18 -4.45 -3.46 -3.43
C ALA A 18 -4.58 -2.06 -4.02
N VAL A 19 -3.48 -1.33 -4.21
CA VAL A 19 -3.51 -0.02 -4.89
C VAL A 19 -4.05 -0.16 -6.32
N GLN A 20 -3.56 -1.14 -7.08
CA GLN A 20 -3.99 -1.39 -8.46
C GLN A 20 -5.50 -1.65 -8.55
N THR A 21 -6.09 -2.36 -7.57
CA THR A 21 -7.54 -2.61 -7.52
C THR A 21 -8.35 -1.31 -7.50
N TYR A 22 -7.89 -0.28 -6.80
CA TYR A 22 -8.54 1.03 -6.80
C TYR A 22 -8.30 1.79 -8.10
N LEU A 23 -7.07 1.74 -8.64
CA LEU A 23 -6.78 2.39 -9.92
C LEU A 23 -7.62 1.79 -11.06
N ASP A 24 -7.74 0.46 -11.11
CA ASP A 24 -8.57 -0.27 -12.08
C ASP A 24 -10.06 0.08 -11.97
N ALA A 25 -10.52 0.44 -10.76
CA ALA A 25 -11.87 0.92 -10.52
C ALA A 25 -12.08 2.40 -10.92
N GLY A 26 -11.04 3.08 -11.43
CA GLY A 26 -11.11 4.46 -11.92
C GLY A 26 -10.82 5.53 -10.86
N TYR A 27 -10.38 5.14 -9.66
CA TYR A 27 -9.90 6.12 -8.68
C TYR A 27 -8.55 6.70 -9.13
N THR A 28 -8.38 8.01 -8.95
CA THR A 28 -7.15 8.72 -9.35
C THR A 28 -6.22 9.01 -8.17
N GLU A 29 -6.74 8.95 -6.95
CA GLU A 29 -5.98 9.17 -5.71
C GLU A 29 -6.28 8.05 -4.72
N VAL A 30 -5.22 7.44 -4.18
CA VAL A 30 -5.29 6.38 -3.18
C VAL A 30 -4.46 6.78 -1.97
N TYR A 31 -5.11 6.95 -0.83
CA TYR A 31 -4.44 7.27 0.43
C TYR A 31 -4.12 5.98 1.18
N VAL A 32 -2.87 5.83 1.61
CA VAL A 32 -2.43 4.70 2.41
C VAL A 32 -1.96 5.20 3.77
N THR A 33 -2.49 4.60 4.83
CA THR A 33 -2.12 4.91 6.22
C THR A 33 -1.61 3.66 6.92
N GLN A 34 -0.56 3.81 7.70
CA GLN A 34 0.03 2.75 8.50
C GLN A 34 -0.24 3.05 9.98
N ILE A 35 -0.77 2.06 10.71
CA ILE A 35 -1.29 2.23 12.08
C ILE A 35 -0.17 2.13 13.15
N GLY A 36 0.88 1.38 12.86
CA GLY A 36 1.98 1.09 13.78
C GLY A 36 2.90 2.29 14.08
N PRO A 37 3.76 2.15 15.09
CA PRO A 37 4.60 3.26 15.54
C PRO A 37 5.75 3.61 14.59
N ASP A 38 6.16 2.67 13.73
CA ASP A 38 7.28 2.85 12.78
C ASP A 38 6.80 3.47 11.46
N GLN A 39 6.59 4.78 11.48
CA GLN A 39 6.20 5.54 10.30
C GLN A 39 7.36 5.74 9.32
N ALA A 40 8.59 5.88 9.82
CA ALA A 40 9.77 6.06 8.96
C ALA A 40 10.00 4.80 8.10
N GLY A 41 9.97 3.61 8.71
CA GLY A 41 10.07 2.36 8.00
C GLY A 41 8.94 2.14 6.99
N PHE A 42 7.72 2.60 7.29
CA PHE A 42 6.61 2.58 6.32
C PHE A 42 6.96 3.37 5.05
N PHE A 43 7.42 4.62 5.19
CA PHE A 43 7.79 5.44 4.04
C PHE A 43 8.97 4.85 3.27
N ASP A 44 10.03 4.40 3.95
CA ASP A 44 11.19 3.78 3.30
C ASP A 44 10.81 2.57 2.45
N VAL A 45 9.92 1.72 2.97
CA VAL A 45 9.44 0.54 2.27
C VAL A 45 8.54 0.91 1.09
N TYR A 46 7.64 1.88 1.26
CA TYR A 46 6.75 2.31 0.19
C TYR A 46 7.50 3.02 -0.94
N GLU A 47 8.46 3.89 -0.61
CA GLU A 47 9.30 4.59 -1.58
C GLU A 47 10.09 3.62 -2.46
N ARG A 48 10.67 2.57 -1.87
CA ARG A 48 11.52 1.61 -2.60
C ARG A 48 10.74 0.47 -3.24
N GLY A 49 9.64 0.07 -2.61
CA GLY A 49 8.92 -1.15 -2.93
C GLY A 49 7.58 -0.95 -3.62
N VAL A 50 6.83 0.10 -3.30
CA VAL A 50 5.44 0.23 -3.80
C VAL A 50 5.35 1.31 -4.87
N LEU A 51 5.76 2.54 -4.57
CA LEU A 51 5.60 3.70 -5.44
C LEU A 51 6.24 3.54 -6.83
N PRO A 52 7.44 2.94 -7.01
CA PRO A 52 8.08 2.83 -8.32
C PRO A 52 7.34 1.94 -9.33
N ARG A 53 6.28 1.23 -8.91
CA ARG A 53 5.47 0.37 -9.78
C ARG A 53 4.29 1.12 -10.42
N PHE A 54 4.08 2.38 -10.05
CA PHE A 54 3.05 3.25 -10.61
C PHE A 54 3.72 4.46 -11.27
N HIS A 55 3.20 4.88 -12.42
CA HIS A 55 3.74 5.98 -13.24
C HIS A 55 2.65 7.00 -13.54
#